data_AF-A0A7V9YZ01-F1
#
_entry.id   AF-A0A7V9YZ01-F1
#
_cell.length_a   1.000
_cell.length_b   1.000
_cell.length_c   1.000
_cell.angle_alpha   90.00
_cell.angle_beta   90.00
_cell.angle_gamma   90.00
#
_symmetry.space_group_name_H-M   'P 1'
#
loop_
_entity.id
_entity.type
_entity.pdbx_description
1 polymer ?
#
loop_
_entity_poly.entity_id
_entity_poly.type
_entity_poly.pdbx_seq_one_letter_code
_entity_poly.pdbx_strand_id
1 'polypeptide(L)'
;MQEALYEGKLFYLKSYLDTVDNIKAELERLKKRADKGAFQCPYCHDTLILKSGNIREEHFSHRHSRSCEISEASEVYHQQVKRESKAHSVMKEIIYNELKGQEKMNESMQVDYGYIAKGKEKWRYYPDIIVKNADKEIAITILTNVTANKDEKLVRQIRNRNRYYQNKGMQTIWFVEDAEMSVDMNHHVIHLWEAELDIAIKTEEDLKWENVLNHLPIEEPLFKLFDYHHRKAPQSFDVRSLYYVHSTETEIVFTVHRFIVDEMEYPFRAFALNEGYRISLSKALLTKQTIQLSDPEVEEKNRELFKEIVKQKALEKTERGRKGNIIGEKQNVNISSHTPPQKSRKYFSQKLSNNEQRLFPLLDEFLQNAIFDYVQSASIISASNLSRYLVNECGAPSETFSTGRFKIYSDVCNFLDYLAEQGIIQLLRKDGVNDRIYGSC
;
A
#
# COMPACT_ATOMS: atom_id res chain seq x y z
N MET A 1 -3.29 6.00 33.73
CA MET A 1 -4.32 6.59 32.84
C MET A 1 -4.05 8.07 32.55
N GLN A 2 -4.48 8.58 31.38
CA GLN A 2 -4.27 9.99 30.97
C GLN A 2 -5.49 10.90 31.20
N GLU A 3 -6.59 10.34 31.68
CA GLU A 3 -7.88 11.04 31.86
C GLU A 3 -8.36 10.88 33.30
N ALA A 4 -9.13 11.84 33.80
CA ALA A 4 -9.76 11.84 35.11
C ALA A 4 -11.04 12.70 35.08
N LEU A 5 -11.90 12.57 36.10
CA LEU A 5 -12.91 13.58 36.40
C LEU A 5 -12.32 14.59 37.38
N TYR A 6 -12.44 15.87 37.08
CA TYR A 6 -12.09 16.99 37.95
C TYR A 6 -13.31 17.90 38.08
N GLU A 7 -13.82 18.07 39.30
CA GLU A 7 -15.05 18.84 39.56
C GLU A 7 -16.23 18.40 38.66
N GLY A 8 -16.36 17.08 38.46
CA GLY A 8 -17.41 16.47 37.62
C GLY A 8 -17.21 16.58 36.11
N LYS A 9 -16.12 17.19 35.64
CA LYS A 9 -15.80 17.32 34.20
C LYS A 9 -14.64 16.42 33.80
N LEU A 10 -14.68 15.89 32.59
CA LEU A 10 -13.59 15.09 32.03
C LEU A 10 -12.35 15.98 31.82
N PHE A 11 -11.22 15.52 32.33
CA PHE A 11 -9.94 16.20 32.35
C PHE A 11 -8.89 15.29 31.71
N TYR A 12 -8.26 15.77 30.63
CA TYR A 12 -7.18 15.07 29.94
C TYR A 12 -5.83 15.67 30.32
N LEU A 13 -5.00 14.89 31.01
CA LEU A 13 -3.73 15.35 31.57
C LEU A 13 -2.78 15.89 30.51
N LYS A 14 -2.54 15.12 29.45
CA LYS A 14 -1.59 15.49 28.40
C LYS A 14 -2.01 16.77 27.67
N SER A 15 -3.28 16.83 27.23
CA SER A 15 -3.83 18.01 26.56
C SER A 15 -3.77 19.26 27.44
N TYR A 16 -3.99 19.11 28.76
CA TYR A 16 -3.87 20.23 29.69
C TYR A 16 -2.41 20.68 29.84
N LEU A 17 -1.47 19.75 30.03
CA LEU A 17 -0.06 20.09 30.20
C LEU A 17 0.55 20.75 28.96
N ASP A 18 0.09 20.38 27.77
CA ASP A 18 0.52 20.99 26.50
C ASP A 18 0.14 22.49 26.39
N THR A 19 -0.81 22.97 27.22
CA THR A 19 -1.24 24.37 27.24
C THR A 19 -0.53 25.25 28.28
N VAL A 20 0.39 24.69 29.07
CA VAL A 20 0.96 25.36 30.24
C VAL A 20 2.47 25.59 30.06
N ASP A 21 2.91 26.84 30.24
CA ASP A 21 4.33 27.22 30.06
C ASP A 21 5.27 26.55 31.07
N ASN A 22 4.84 26.40 32.32
CA ASN A 22 5.63 25.82 33.40
C ASN A 22 5.06 24.48 33.86
N ILE A 23 5.30 23.45 33.05
CA ILE A 23 4.84 22.07 33.27
C ILE A 23 5.22 21.56 34.66
N LYS A 24 6.46 21.79 35.12
CA LYS A 24 6.95 21.27 36.40
C LYS A 24 6.19 21.85 37.60
N ALA A 25 5.97 23.16 37.62
CA ALA A 25 5.21 23.81 38.68
C ALA A 25 3.73 23.39 38.67
N GLU A 26 3.15 23.22 37.49
CA GLU A 26 1.75 22.82 37.36
C GLU A 26 1.55 21.34 37.75
N LEU A 27 2.47 20.45 37.40
CA LEU A 27 2.44 19.06 37.88
C LEU A 27 2.44 18.97 39.41
N GLU A 28 3.21 19.80 40.10
CA GLU A 28 3.21 19.83 41.58
C GLU A 28 1.87 20.36 42.14
N ARG A 29 1.21 21.30 41.45
CA ARG A 29 -0.15 21.74 41.83
C ARG A 29 -1.17 20.65 41.59
N LEU A 30 -1.12 19.98 40.44
CA LEU A 30 -2.02 18.88 40.10
C LEU A 30 -1.84 17.69 41.06
N LYS A 31 -0.60 17.36 41.45
CA LYS A 31 -0.32 16.37 42.50
C LYS A 31 -1.01 16.73 43.80
N LYS A 32 -0.82 17.96 44.30
CA LYS A 32 -1.47 18.42 45.53
C LYS A 32 -3.00 18.35 45.46
N ARG A 33 -3.59 18.65 44.29
CA ARG A 33 -5.04 18.49 44.07
C ARG A 33 -5.45 17.01 44.11
N ALA A 34 -4.70 16.13 43.46
CA ALA A 34 -4.94 14.67 43.47
C ALA A 34 -4.76 14.06 44.87
N ASP A 35 -3.77 14.51 45.63
CA ASP A 35 -3.55 14.08 47.01
C ASP A 35 -4.68 14.50 47.95
N LYS A 36 -5.34 15.63 47.65
CA LYS A 36 -6.56 16.09 48.32
C LYS A 36 -7.84 15.43 47.80
N GLY A 37 -7.72 14.54 46.81
CA GLY A 37 -8.83 13.77 46.26
C GLY A 37 -9.70 14.49 45.24
N ALA A 38 -9.20 15.56 44.62
CA ALA A 38 -9.94 16.34 43.63
C ALA A 38 -10.15 15.62 42.29
N PHE A 39 -9.40 14.53 42.03
CA PHE A 39 -9.51 13.75 40.80
C PHE A 39 -10.15 12.40 41.08
N GLN A 40 -11.12 12.02 40.25
CA GLN A 40 -11.81 10.74 40.31
C GLN A 40 -11.63 9.96 39.00
N CYS A 41 -11.67 8.65 39.09
CA CYS A 41 -11.71 7.78 37.92
C CYS A 41 -13.03 8.00 37.16
N PRO A 42 -13.02 8.26 35.85
CA PRO A 42 -14.26 8.42 35.08
C PRO A 42 -15.07 7.12 34.97
N TYR A 43 -14.47 5.99 35.36
CA TYR A 43 -15.06 4.66 35.21
C TYR A 43 -15.64 4.09 36.50
N CYS A 44 -14.93 4.24 37.63
CA CYS A 44 -15.39 3.72 38.93
C CYS A 44 -15.59 4.80 40.00
N HIS A 45 -15.34 6.08 39.66
CA HIS A 45 -15.44 7.23 40.55
C HIS A 45 -14.51 7.22 41.78
N ASP A 46 -13.65 6.21 41.92
CA ASP A 46 -12.63 6.19 42.97
C ASP A 46 -11.61 7.32 42.81
N THR A 47 -11.09 7.78 43.93
CA THR A 47 -10.09 8.84 43.97
C THR A 47 -8.76 8.43 43.32
N LEU A 48 -8.26 9.29 42.45
CA LEU A 48 -6.98 9.11 41.75
C LEU A 48 -5.85 9.93 42.40
N ILE A 49 -4.63 9.43 42.25
CA ILE A 49 -3.38 10.15 42.53
C ILE A 49 -2.62 10.41 41.23
N LEU A 50 -1.89 11.51 41.16
CA LEU A 50 -1.04 11.84 40.02
C LEU A 50 0.38 11.33 40.29
N LYS A 51 0.90 10.47 39.41
CA LYS A 51 2.29 10.04 39.41
C LYS A 51 3.06 10.80 38.33
N SER A 52 4.19 11.39 38.71
CA SER A 52 5.17 11.96 37.78
C SER A 52 6.59 11.72 38.30
N GLY A 53 7.53 11.47 37.39
CA GLY A 53 8.95 11.30 37.73
C GLY A 53 9.82 11.27 36.47
N ASN A 54 11.14 11.43 36.64
CA ASN A 54 12.08 11.60 35.51
C ASN A 54 12.15 10.41 34.53
N ILE A 55 11.63 9.23 34.90
CA ILE A 55 11.71 7.99 34.10
C ILE A 55 10.34 7.56 33.57
N ARG A 56 9.23 7.97 34.21
CA ARG A 56 7.88 7.53 33.87
C ARG A 56 7.04 8.72 33.46
N GLU A 57 6.37 8.60 32.31
CA GLU A 57 5.38 9.56 31.82
C GLU A 57 4.34 9.87 32.91
N GLU A 58 3.90 11.11 32.95
CA GLU A 58 2.94 11.59 33.92
C GLU A 58 1.57 10.95 33.69
N HIS A 59 0.97 10.39 34.74
CA HIS A 59 -0.31 9.71 34.63
C HIS A 59 -1.07 9.68 35.96
N PHE A 60 -2.39 9.64 35.89
CA PHE A 60 -3.21 9.31 37.04
C PHE A 60 -3.18 7.81 37.34
N SER A 61 -3.33 7.46 38.61
CA SER A 61 -3.42 6.06 39.06
C SER A 61 -4.33 5.94 40.30
N HIS A 62 -4.94 4.78 40.47
CA HIS A 62 -5.74 4.47 41.67
C HIS A 62 -4.84 4.36 42.91
N ARG A 63 -5.38 4.70 44.09
CA ARG A 63 -4.71 4.46 45.37
C ARG A 63 -4.69 2.96 45.71
N HIS A 64 -3.60 2.47 46.31
CA HIS A 64 -3.48 1.13 46.91
C HIS A 64 -3.78 -0.07 45.99
N SER A 65 -3.34 -0.04 44.72
CA SER A 65 -3.46 -1.17 43.80
C SER A 65 -4.91 -1.62 43.49
N ARG A 66 -5.88 -0.71 43.64
CA ARG A 66 -7.28 -0.91 43.24
C ARG A 66 -7.55 -0.35 41.85
N SER A 67 -6.77 -0.76 40.85
CA SER A 67 -7.09 -0.40 39.46
C SER A 67 -8.41 -1.06 39.06
N CYS A 68 -9.38 -0.28 38.61
CA CYS A 68 -10.57 -0.84 37.98
C CYS A 68 -10.21 -1.44 36.62
N GLU A 69 -10.94 -2.46 36.17
CA GLU A 69 -10.61 -3.23 34.97
C GLU A 69 -10.60 -2.34 33.71
N ILE A 70 -11.48 -1.34 33.66
CA ILE A 70 -11.55 -0.38 32.53
C ILE A 70 -10.31 0.52 32.50
N SER A 71 -9.75 0.89 33.67
CA SER A 71 -8.51 1.65 33.73
C SER A 71 -7.31 0.84 33.23
N GLU A 72 -7.24 -0.45 33.58
CA GLU A 72 -6.19 -1.35 33.07
C GLU A 72 -6.30 -1.52 31.55
N ALA A 73 -7.53 -1.71 31.06
CA ALA A 73 -7.82 -1.80 29.63
C ALA A 73 -7.44 -0.54 28.87
N SER A 74 -7.77 0.64 29.41
CA SER A 74 -7.37 1.93 28.85
C SER A 74 -5.85 2.05 28.75
N GLU A 75 -5.09 1.62 29.76
CA GLU A 75 -3.62 1.66 29.71
C GLU A 75 -3.03 0.73 28.64
N VAL A 76 -3.55 -0.50 28.54
CA VAL A 76 -3.17 -1.44 27.47
C VAL A 76 -3.45 -0.85 26.10
N TYR A 77 -4.63 -0.26 25.91
CA TYR A 77 -5.01 0.40 24.67
C TYR A 77 -4.09 1.57 24.32
N HIS A 78 -3.79 2.47 25.27
CA HIS A 78 -2.91 3.61 25.03
C HIS A 78 -1.49 3.18 24.65
N GLN A 79 -0.98 2.08 25.22
CA GLN A 79 0.30 1.50 24.79
C GLN A 79 0.23 0.91 23.39
N GLN A 80 -0.89 0.29 23.03
CA GLN A 80 -1.12 -0.28 21.70
C GLN A 80 -1.06 0.81 20.61
N VAL A 81 -1.71 1.95 20.84
CA VAL A 81 -1.82 3.05 19.87
C VAL A 81 -0.72 4.11 20.01
N LYS A 82 0.30 3.88 20.85
CA LYS A 82 1.38 4.85 21.10
C LYS A 82 2.17 5.26 19.84
N ARG A 83 2.23 4.38 18.83
CA ARG A 83 2.93 4.63 17.56
C ARG A 83 2.14 5.52 16.59
N GLU A 84 0.85 5.64 16.81
CA GLU A 84 -0.06 6.32 15.90
C GLU A 84 0.20 7.83 15.91
N SER A 85 -0.13 8.51 14.82
CA SER A 85 0.03 9.95 14.66
C SER A 85 -1.01 10.70 15.50
N LYS A 86 -0.86 12.02 15.65
CA LYS A 86 -1.89 12.86 16.28
C LYS A 86 -3.23 12.80 15.53
N ALA A 87 -3.21 12.53 14.22
CA ALA A 87 -4.41 12.40 13.42
C ALA A 87 -5.26 11.20 13.83
N HIS A 88 -4.65 10.15 14.39
CA HIS A 88 -5.36 8.97 14.88
C HIS A 88 -6.46 9.30 15.89
N SER A 89 -6.16 10.12 16.92
CA SER A 89 -7.18 10.48 17.91
C SER A 89 -8.31 11.28 17.26
N VAL A 90 -7.99 12.17 16.33
CA VAL A 90 -8.99 12.99 15.62
C VAL A 90 -9.92 12.10 14.80
N MET A 91 -9.37 11.22 13.95
CA MET A 91 -10.14 10.27 13.13
C MET A 91 -11.00 9.34 13.98
N LYS A 92 -10.44 8.84 15.09
CA LYS A 92 -11.17 8.00 16.05
C LYS A 92 -12.39 8.73 16.61
N GLU A 93 -12.22 9.96 17.10
CA GLU A 93 -13.32 10.74 17.65
C GLU A 93 -14.39 11.03 16.60
N ILE A 94 -13.99 11.36 15.37
CA ILE A 94 -14.92 11.62 14.26
C ILE A 94 -15.77 10.37 13.95
N ILE A 95 -15.12 9.22 13.72
CA ILE A 95 -15.79 7.96 13.41
C ILE A 95 -16.71 7.56 14.58
N TYR A 96 -16.23 7.68 15.81
CA TYR A 96 -17.01 7.37 17.01
C TYR A 96 -18.26 8.25 17.12
N ASN A 97 -18.12 9.57 16.93
CA ASN A 97 -19.24 10.51 17.04
C ASN A 97 -20.31 10.27 15.97
N GLU A 98 -19.91 9.95 14.74
CA GLU A 98 -20.85 9.59 13.68
C GLU A 98 -21.63 8.32 14.02
N LEU A 99 -20.92 7.26 14.44
CA LEU A 99 -21.54 6.00 14.85
C LEU A 99 -22.45 6.20 16.07
N LYS A 100 -22.05 7.03 17.04
CA LYS A 100 -22.89 7.42 18.18
C LYS A 100 -24.12 8.23 17.76
N GLY A 101 -24.03 9.01 16.69
CA GLY A 101 -25.18 9.64 16.06
C GLY A 101 -26.17 8.60 15.54
N GLN A 102 -25.68 7.55 14.89
CA GLN A 102 -26.51 6.46 14.37
C GLN A 102 -27.12 5.59 15.48
N GLU A 103 -26.40 5.31 16.56
CA GLU A 103 -26.92 4.60 17.74
C GLU A 103 -28.20 5.27 18.29
N LYS A 104 -28.28 6.61 18.27
CA LYS A 104 -29.49 7.33 18.71
C LYS A 104 -30.71 7.09 17.81
N MET A 105 -30.48 6.72 16.55
CA MET A 105 -31.52 6.46 15.56
C MET A 105 -31.82 4.96 15.41
N ASN A 106 -30.93 4.09 15.89
CA ASN A 106 -31.01 2.65 15.74
C ASN A 106 -30.84 1.96 17.10
N GLU A 107 -31.96 1.58 17.71
CA GLU A 107 -32.00 0.94 19.04
C GLU A 107 -31.27 -0.41 19.10
N SER A 108 -31.05 -1.10 17.97
CA SER A 108 -30.30 -2.35 17.93
C SER A 108 -28.78 -2.17 17.87
N MET A 109 -28.31 -0.92 17.80
CA MET A 109 -26.91 -0.57 17.69
C MET A 109 -26.38 -0.06 19.03
N GLN A 110 -25.18 -0.49 19.39
CA GLN A 110 -24.43 0.02 20.53
C GLN A 110 -22.99 0.26 20.07
N VAL A 111 -22.48 1.45 20.35
CA VAL A 111 -21.15 1.90 19.95
C VAL A 111 -20.39 2.28 21.20
N ASP A 112 -19.22 1.73 21.43
CA ASP A 112 -18.40 2.09 22.58
C ASP A 112 -16.92 2.04 22.17
N TYR A 113 -16.05 2.77 22.87
CA TYR A 113 -14.61 2.53 22.70
C TYR A 113 -14.28 1.10 23.12
N GLY A 114 -13.38 0.43 22.40
CA GLY A 114 -13.13 -1.00 22.62
C GLY A 114 -12.66 -1.33 24.03
N TYR A 115 -11.83 -0.48 24.63
CA TYR A 115 -11.36 -0.67 26.00
C TYR A 115 -12.43 -0.46 27.08
N ILE A 116 -13.49 0.32 26.79
CA ILE A 116 -14.65 0.48 27.68
C ILE A 116 -15.53 -0.75 27.56
N ALA A 117 -15.92 -1.11 26.34
CA ALA A 117 -16.82 -2.22 26.06
C ALA A 117 -16.29 -3.56 26.60
N LYS A 118 -14.97 -3.78 26.51
CA LYS A 118 -14.33 -5.07 26.81
C LYS A 118 -13.41 -5.05 28.02
N GLY A 119 -13.36 -3.94 28.76
CA GLY A 119 -12.39 -3.77 29.84
C GLY A 119 -12.48 -4.86 30.92
N LYS A 120 -13.70 -5.30 31.26
CA LYS A 120 -13.94 -6.38 32.24
C LYS A 120 -13.41 -7.75 31.79
N GLU A 121 -13.27 -7.96 30.48
CA GLU A 121 -12.82 -9.22 29.90
C GLU A 121 -11.29 -9.31 29.82
N LYS A 122 -10.56 -8.25 30.19
CA LYS A 122 -9.08 -8.20 30.20
C LYS A 122 -8.46 -8.64 28.88
N TRP A 123 -8.93 -8.06 27.78
CA TRP A 123 -8.42 -8.40 26.46
C TRP A 123 -6.95 -8.02 26.28
N ARG A 124 -6.28 -8.79 25.42
CA ARG A 124 -4.89 -8.54 25.03
C ARG A 124 -4.76 -7.39 24.04
N TYR A 125 -5.73 -7.24 23.14
CA TYR A 125 -5.79 -6.20 22.13
C TYR A 125 -7.17 -5.58 22.16
N TYR A 126 -7.26 -4.26 22.12
CA TYR A 126 -8.52 -3.53 22.12
C TYR A 126 -8.67 -2.81 20.78
N PRO A 127 -9.79 -2.95 20.05
CA PRO A 127 -10.05 -2.11 18.90
C PRO A 127 -10.29 -0.66 19.35
N ASP A 128 -10.20 0.28 18.42
CA ASP A 128 -10.46 1.69 18.72
C ASP A 128 -11.93 1.89 19.10
N ILE A 129 -12.82 1.30 18.31
CA ILE A 129 -14.27 1.36 18.49
C ILE A 129 -14.84 -0.03 18.31
N ILE A 130 -15.83 -0.37 19.12
CA ILE A 130 -16.68 -1.55 18.94
C ILE A 130 -18.07 -1.07 18.56
N VAL A 131 -18.59 -1.67 17.49
CA VAL A 131 -19.98 -1.52 17.08
C VAL A 131 -20.65 -2.87 17.22
N LYS A 132 -21.61 -2.96 18.12
CA LYS A 132 -22.54 -4.08 18.21
C LYS A 132 -23.82 -3.70 17.49
N ASN A 133 -24.21 -4.44 16.47
CA ASN A 133 -25.48 -4.23 15.78
C ASN A 133 -26.20 -5.58 15.63
N ALA A 134 -27.31 -5.73 16.35
CA ALA A 134 -28.00 -7.01 16.51
C ALA A 134 -27.02 -8.13 16.95
N ASP A 135 -26.86 -9.17 16.13
CA ASP A 135 -26.02 -10.34 16.43
C ASP A 135 -24.56 -10.19 15.96
N LYS A 136 -24.22 -9.06 15.33
CA LYS A 136 -22.87 -8.81 14.79
C LYS A 136 -22.10 -7.87 15.69
N GLU A 137 -20.85 -8.23 15.97
CA GLU A 137 -19.89 -7.38 16.67
C GLU A 137 -18.74 -7.02 15.72
N ILE A 138 -18.51 -5.73 15.55
CA ILE A 138 -17.56 -5.17 14.60
C ILE A 138 -16.49 -4.41 15.38
N ALA A 139 -15.24 -4.81 15.16
CA ALA A 139 -14.05 -4.16 15.66
C ALA A 139 -13.54 -3.16 14.61
N ILE A 140 -13.60 -1.87 14.91
CA ILE A 140 -13.05 -0.82 14.06
C ILE A 140 -11.67 -0.44 14.60
N THR A 141 -10.70 -0.39 13.70
CA THR A 141 -9.35 0.06 14.00
C THR A 141 -8.89 1.10 12.99
N ILE A 142 -8.12 2.08 13.46
CA ILE A 142 -7.49 3.10 12.62
C ILE A 142 -5.98 2.91 12.61
N LEU A 143 -5.39 3.01 11.43
CA LEU A 143 -3.98 2.89 11.19
C LEU A 143 -3.42 4.20 10.63
N THR A 144 -2.36 4.70 11.25
CA THR A 144 -1.64 5.90 10.82
C THR A 144 -0.15 5.65 10.79
N ASN A 145 0.66 6.56 10.23
CA ASN A 145 2.12 6.50 10.27
C ASN A 145 2.66 5.14 9.74
N VAL A 146 2.20 4.74 8.56
CA VAL A 146 2.62 3.51 7.88
C VAL A 146 3.89 3.84 7.10
N THR A 147 5.00 3.15 7.35
CA THR A 147 6.29 3.52 6.72
C THR A 147 7.17 2.30 6.55
N ALA A 148 7.88 2.20 5.42
CA ALA A 148 8.78 1.08 5.06
C ALA A 148 9.65 0.58 6.22
N ASN A 149 10.28 1.50 6.97
CA ASN A 149 11.26 1.17 8.00
C ASN A 149 10.65 0.54 9.27
N LYS A 150 9.32 0.51 9.40
CA LYS A 150 8.62 0.02 10.60
C LYS A 150 7.70 -1.18 10.33
N ASP A 151 7.63 -1.63 9.08
CA ASP A 151 6.54 -2.51 8.65
C ASP A 151 6.59 -3.91 9.28
N GLU A 152 7.74 -4.59 9.41
CA GLU A 152 7.72 -5.99 9.88
C GLU A 152 7.07 -6.17 11.27
N LYS A 153 7.38 -5.26 12.21
CA LYS A 153 6.77 -5.27 13.54
C LYS A 153 5.30 -4.88 13.49
N LEU A 154 4.96 -3.90 12.65
CA LEU A 154 3.59 -3.42 12.47
C LEU A 154 2.70 -4.49 11.85
N VAL A 155 3.12 -5.07 10.73
CA VAL A 155 2.53 -6.22 10.05
C VAL A 155 2.25 -7.35 11.05
N ARG A 156 3.25 -7.72 11.85
CA ARG A 156 3.08 -8.74 12.89
C ARG A 156 2.02 -8.35 13.93
N GLN A 157 1.97 -7.08 14.33
CA GLN A 157 0.94 -6.58 15.25
C GLN A 157 -0.46 -6.62 14.61
N ILE A 158 -0.61 -6.19 13.36
CA ILE A 158 -1.86 -6.22 12.60
C ILE A 158 -2.37 -7.66 12.49
N ARG A 159 -1.53 -8.59 12.03
CA ARG A 159 -1.88 -10.02 11.92
C ARG A 159 -2.33 -10.61 13.25
N ASN A 160 -1.63 -10.29 14.34
CA ASN A 160 -1.99 -10.75 15.68
C ASN A 160 -3.34 -10.18 16.15
N ARG A 161 -3.61 -8.91 15.86
CA ARG A 161 -4.88 -8.24 16.20
C ARG A 161 -6.03 -8.84 15.40
N ASN A 162 -5.89 -8.98 14.08
CA ASN A 162 -6.89 -9.60 13.20
C ASN A 162 -7.24 -11.01 13.68
N ARG A 163 -6.24 -11.85 13.92
CA ARG A 163 -6.46 -13.21 14.45
C ARG A 163 -7.15 -13.18 15.80
N TYR A 164 -6.77 -12.25 16.69
CA TYR A 164 -7.37 -12.14 18.01
C TYR A 164 -8.85 -11.73 17.93
N TYR A 165 -9.21 -10.73 17.13
CA TYR A 165 -10.60 -10.30 16.97
C TYR A 165 -11.45 -11.37 16.27
N GLN A 166 -10.91 -12.02 15.23
CA GLN A 166 -11.57 -13.15 14.57
C GLN A 166 -11.85 -14.30 15.53
N ASN A 167 -10.88 -14.68 16.38
CA ASN A 167 -11.06 -15.71 17.41
C ASN A 167 -12.11 -15.33 18.47
N LYS A 168 -12.42 -14.04 18.61
CA LYS A 168 -13.48 -13.52 19.47
C LYS A 168 -14.81 -13.36 18.73
N GLY A 169 -14.91 -13.80 17.48
CA GLY A 169 -16.13 -13.73 16.68
C GLY A 169 -16.44 -12.35 16.10
N MET A 170 -15.47 -11.44 16.06
CA MET A 170 -15.64 -10.09 15.51
C MET A 170 -15.27 -10.02 14.03
N GLN A 171 -16.06 -9.24 13.29
CA GLN A 171 -15.63 -8.71 12.00
C GLN A 171 -14.69 -7.53 12.26
N THR A 172 -13.54 -7.49 11.59
CA THR A 172 -12.60 -6.37 11.74
C THR A 172 -12.65 -5.47 10.52
N ILE A 173 -12.73 -4.16 10.75
CA ILE A 173 -12.63 -3.13 9.72
C ILE A 173 -11.45 -2.23 10.07
N TRP A 174 -10.60 -1.99 9.10
CA TRP A 174 -9.46 -1.09 9.23
C TRP A 174 -9.65 0.14 8.36
N PHE A 175 -9.27 1.27 8.93
CA PHE A 175 -9.15 2.55 8.23
C PHE A 175 -7.69 2.97 8.21
N VAL A 176 -7.26 3.61 7.13
CA VAL A 176 -5.88 4.09 6.95
C VAL A 176 -5.87 5.59 6.72
N GLU A 177 -4.86 6.28 7.24
CA GLU A 177 -4.60 7.69 6.90
C GLU A 177 -4.21 7.82 5.42
N ASP A 178 -4.86 8.74 4.71
CA ASP A 178 -4.66 8.95 3.26
C ASP A 178 -3.23 9.32 2.83
N ALA A 179 -2.41 9.85 3.74
CA ALA A 179 -1.04 10.27 3.43
C ALA A 179 -0.16 9.15 2.82
N GLU A 180 -0.60 7.90 2.92
CA GLU A 180 0.12 6.71 2.47
C GLU A 180 -0.33 6.20 1.08
N MET A 181 -1.35 6.80 0.47
CA MET A 181 -1.92 6.30 -0.78
C MET A 181 -0.99 6.53 -1.99
N SER A 182 -0.72 5.47 -2.77
CA SER A 182 0.10 5.53 -3.98
C SER A 182 -0.55 4.81 -5.17
N VAL A 183 -1.42 5.53 -5.89
CA VAL A 183 -2.16 5.01 -7.05
C VAL A 183 -1.67 5.67 -8.34
N ASP A 184 -1.34 4.85 -9.35
CA ASP A 184 -1.02 5.27 -10.71
C ASP A 184 -2.01 4.65 -11.69
N MET A 185 -3.04 5.41 -12.04
CA MET A 185 -4.11 4.97 -12.93
C MET A 185 -3.70 4.90 -14.40
N ASN A 186 -2.62 5.58 -14.81
CA ASN A 186 -2.12 5.44 -16.19
C ASN A 186 -1.62 4.02 -16.46
N HIS A 187 -1.07 3.37 -15.42
CA HIS A 187 -0.59 2.00 -15.46
C HIS A 187 -1.49 1.02 -14.70
N HIS A 188 -2.60 1.49 -14.11
CA HIS A 188 -3.49 0.70 -13.24
C HIS A 188 -2.73 0.00 -12.09
N VAL A 189 -1.77 0.68 -11.47
CA VAL A 189 -0.97 0.13 -10.36
C VAL A 189 -1.33 0.86 -9.07
N ILE A 190 -1.54 0.10 -8.00
CA ILE A 190 -1.43 0.62 -6.63
C ILE A 190 -0.18 0.03 -5.98
N HIS A 191 0.68 0.89 -5.44
CA HIS A 191 1.80 0.49 -4.60
C HIS A 191 1.35 0.51 -3.15
N LEU A 192 1.60 -0.58 -2.45
CA LEU A 192 1.11 -0.79 -1.10
C LEU A 192 2.27 -1.03 -0.15
N TRP A 193 2.05 -0.75 1.14
CA TRP A 193 2.82 -1.36 2.20
C TRP A 193 2.28 -2.78 2.49
N GLU A 194 3.12 -3.67 3.03
CA GLU A 194 2.66 -5.01 3.47
C GLU A 194 1.50 -4.87 4.48
N ALA A 195 1.58 -3.86 5.35
CA ALA A 195 0.55 -3.54 6.32
C ALA A 195 -0.81 -3.23 5.66
N GLU A 196 -0.83 -2.56 4.51
CA GLU A 196 -2.06 -2.23 3.78
C GLU A 196 -2.69 -3.49 3.16
N LEU A 197 -1.90 -4.39 2.60
CA LEU A 197 -2.41 -5.68 2.12
C LEU A 197 -3.03 -6.53 3.24
N ASP A 198 -2.43 -6.51 4.43
CA ASP A 198 -2.89 -7.29 5.59
C ASP A 198 -4.19 -6.76 6.22
N ILE A 199 -4.47 -5.47 6.06
CA ILE A 199 -5.70 -4.83 6.56
C ILE A 199 -6.78 -4.70 5.50
N ALA A 200 -6.44 -4.92 4.23
CA ALA A 200 -7.41 -4.95 3.15
C ALA A 200 -8.45 -6.04 3.43
N ILE A 201 -9.72 -5.66 3.43
CA ILE A 201 -10.82 -6.56 3.79
C ILE A 201 -11.52 -7.07 2.53
N LYS A 202 -12.19 -8.22 2.71
CA LYS A 202 -13.10 -8.78 1.74
C LYS A 202 -14.53 -8.39 2.10
N THR A 203 -15.23 -7.81 1.14
CA THR A 203 -16.63 -7.37 1.26
C THR A 203 -17.50 -8.01 0.18
N GLU A 204 -18.81 -7.89 0.32
CA GLU A 204 -19.76 -8.38 -0.70
C GLU A 204 -19.56 -7.72 -2.06
N GLU A 205 -19.19 -6.44 -2.07
CA GLU A 205 -18.88 -5.71 -3.32
C GLU A 205 -17.61 -6.23 -3.99
N ASP A 206 -16.62 -6.72 -3.22
CA ASP A 206 -15.42 -7.35 -3.81
C ASP A 206 -15.79 -8.64 -4.53
N LEU A 207 -16.69 -9.45 -3.96
CA LEU A 207 -17.20 -10.67 -4.60
C LEU A 207 -17.96 -10.36 -5.90
N LYS A 208 -18.71 -9.24 -5.93
CA LYS A 208 -19.38 -8.78 -7.16
C LYS A 208 -18.37 -8.35 -8.22
N TRP A 209 -17.29 -7.66 -7.82
CA TRP A 209 -16.19 -7.32 -8.71
C TRP A 209 -15.51 -8.56 -9.28
N GLU A 210 -15.18 -9.55 -8.44
CA GLU A 210 -14.63 -10.83 -8.90
C GLU A 210 -15.53 -11.53 -9.90
N ASN A 211 -16.83 -11.56 -9.62
CA ASN A 211 -17.79 -12.14 -10.54
C ASN A 211 -17.79 -11.42 -11.90
N VAL A 212 -17.73 -10.08 -11.91
CA VAL A 212 -17.60 -9.32 -13.16
C VAL A 212 -16.31 -9.68 -13.88
N LEU A 213 -15.17 -9.64 -13.19
CA LEU A 213 -13.85 -9.87 -13.77
C LEU A 213 -13.70 -11.29 -14.36
N ASN A 214 -14.23 -12.31 -13.67
CA ASN A 214 -14.18 -13.70 -14.10
C ASN A 214 -15.12 -13.99 -15.29
N HIS A 215 -16.11 -13.14 -15.57
CA HIS A 215 -17.05 -13.28 -16.67
C HIS A 215 -16.89 -12.21 -17.76
N LEU A 216 -15.75 -11.50 -17.77
CA LEU A 216 -15.45 -10.56 -18.85
C LEU A 216 -15.32 -11.32 -20.19
N PRO A 217 -16.00 -10.86 -21.26
CA PRO A 217 -15.90 -11.48 -22.57
C PRO A 217 -14.60 -11.05 -23.27
N ILE A 218 -13.46 -11.44 -22.70
CA ILE A 218 -12.11 -11.12 -23.21
C ILE A 218 -11.39 -12.39 -23.65
N GLU A 219 -10.86 -12.37 -24.87
CA GLU A 219 -10.00 -13.44 -25.38
C GLU A 219 -8.58 -13.36 -24.81
N GLU A 220 -8.14 -12.16 -24.45
CA GLU A 220 -6.80 -11.88 -23.94
C GLU A 220 -6.80 -11.67 -22.42
N PRO A 221 -5.76 -12.10 -21.68
CA PRO A 221 -5.66 -11.86 -20.26
C PRO A 221 -5.77 -10.36 -19.89
N LEU A 222 -6.58 -10.05 -18.88
CA LEU A 222 -6.85 -8.68 -18.42
C LEU A 222 -5.57 -7.85 -18.25
N PHE A 223 -4.57 -8.37 -17.54
CA PHE A 223 -3.33 -7.63 -17.30
C PHE A 223 -2.58 -7.26 -18.58
N LYS A 224 -2.61 -8.13 -19.61
CA LYS A 224 -2.00 -7.84 -20.91
C LYS A 224 -2.78 -6.80 -21.72
N LEU A 225 -4.07 -6.64 -21.43
CA LEU A 225 -4.91 -5.62 -22.06
C LEU A 225 -4.58 -4.20 -21.58
N PHE A 226 -4.16 -4.09 -20.32
CA PHE A 226 -3.78 -2.85 -19.67
C PHE A 226 -2.26 -2.62 -19.64
N ASP A 227 -1.49 -3.43 -20.36
CA ASP A 227 -0.02 -3.41 -20.33
C ASP A 227 0.54 -3.48 -18.89
N TYR A 228 -0.19 -4.15 -17.99
CA TYR A 228 0.15 -4.30 -16.58
C TYR A 228 1.18 -5.42 -16.39
N HIS A 229 2.33 -5.04 -15.84
CA HIS A 229 3.40 -5.96 -15.49
C HIS A 229 3.06 -6.74 -14.22
N HIS A 230 2.86 -8.04 -14.36
CA HIS A 230 2.51 -8.97 -13.29
C HIS A 230 3.53 -10.11 -13.22
N ARG A 231 3.83 -10.61 -12.02
CA ARG A 231 4.77 -11.76 -11.87
C ARG A 231 4.15 -13.09 -12.27
N LYS A 232 2.86 -13.28 -11.97
CA LYS A 232 2.13 -14.53 -12.26
C LYS A 232 0.72 -14.22 -12.69
N ALA A 233 0.29 -14.79 -13.81
CA ALA A 233 -1.09 -14.65 -14.25
C ALA A 233 -2.00 -15.35 -13.22
N PRO A 234 -2.96 -14.63 -12.60
CA PRO A 234 -3.81 -15.22 -11.58
C PRO A 234 -4.77 -16.22 -12.23
N GLN A 235 -4.99 -17.37 -11.58
CA GLN A 235 -6.04 -18.33 -11.98
C GLN A 235 -7.44 -17.80 -11.66
N SER A 236 -7.54 -16.95 -10.64
CA SER A 236 -8.74 -16.25 -10.21
C SER A 236 -8.34 -14.89 -9.66
N PHE A 237 -9.14 -13.86 -9.93
CA PHE A 237 -8.90 -12.54 -9.36
C PHE A 237 -9.27 -12.52 -7.88
N ASP A 238 -8.33 -12.15 -6.99
CA ASP A 238 -8.61 -11.83 -5.57
C ASP A 238 -8.79 -10.32 -5.45
N VAL A 239 -10.05 -9.86 -5.47
CA VAL A 239 -10.36 -8.43 -5.31
C VAL A 239 -10.43 -8.08 -3.83
N ARG A 240 -9.79 -7.00 -3.42
CA ARG A 240 -9.86 -6.48 -2.05
C ARG A 240 -10.12 -4.98 -2.02
N SER A 241 -10.51 -4.54 -0.83
CA SER A 241 -10.81 -3.14 -0.55
C SER A 241 -9.90 -2.54 0.50
N LEU A 242 -9.52 -1.29 0.26
CA LEU A 242 -8.90 -0.40 1.23
C LEU A 242 -9.75 0.84 1.44
N TYR A 243 -9.76 1.31 2.69
CA TYR A 243 -10.55 2.46 3.14
C TYR A 243 -9.63 3.50 3.75
N TYR A 244 -9.46 4.60 3.02
CA TYR A 244 -8.66 5.74 3.48
C TYR A 244 -9.56 6.78 4.10
N VAL A 245 -9.13 7.39 5.20
CA VAL A 245 -9.80 8.51 5.84
C VAL A 245 -9.10 9.80 5.43
N HIS A 246 -9.86 10.72 4.85
CA HIS A 246 -9.39 12.05 4.53
C HIS A 246 -10.04 13.02 5.48
N SER A 247 -9.22 13.79 6.19
CA SER A 247 -9.69 14.95 6.93
C SER A 247 -9.23 16.20 6.18
N THR A 248 -10.17 16.91 5.58
CA THR A 248 -9.94 18.27 5.08
C THR A 248 -10.36 19.29 6.13
N GLU A 249 -10.16 20.58 5.87
CA GLU A 249 -10.61 21.65 6.78
C GLU A 249 -12.15 21.69 6.90
N THR A 250 -12.87 21.24 5.86
CA THR A 250 -14.33 21.41 5.74
C THR A 250 -15.11 20.10 5.83
N GLU A 251 -14.50 18.97 5.51
CA GLU A 251 -15.18 17.68 5.48
C GLU A 251 -14.24 16.52 5.83
N ILE A 252 -14.82 15.46 6.41
CA ILE A 252 -14.17 14.17 6.54
C ILE A 252 -14.89 13.17 5.63
N VAL A 253 -14.13 12.57 4.72
CA VAL A 253 -14.63 11.63 3.72
C VAL A 253 -13.79 10.37 3.75
N PHE A 254 -14.39 9.25 3.36
CA PHE A 254 -13.63 8.05 3.06
C PHE A 254 -13.41 7.91 1.58
N THR A 255 -12.26 7.40 1.19
CA THR A 255 -12.05 6.91 -0.18
C THR A 255 -11.99 5.40 -0.18
N VAL A 256 -12.77 4.80 -1.07
CA VAL A 256 -12.84 3.36 -1.28
C VAL A 256 -12.01 3.01 -2.50
N HIS A 257 -10.98 2.18 -2.33
CA HIS A 257 -10.18 1.66 -3.43
C HIS A 257 -10.41 0.16 -3.59
N ARG A 258 -10.71 -0.24 -4.83
CA ARG A 258 -10.87 -1.64 -5.24
C ARG A 258 -9.65 -2.05 -6.06
N PHE A 259 -9.03 -3.16 -5.71
CA PHE A 259 -7.85 -3.65 -6.43
C PHE A 259 -7.79 -5.17 -6.48
N ILE A 260 -7.10 -5.70 -7.49
CA ILE A 260 -6.77 -7.12 -7.60
C ILE A 260 -5.38 -7.33 -6.99
N VAL A 261 -5.27 -8.23 -6.02
CA VAL A 261 -3.98 -8.61 -5.42
C VAL A 261 -3.09 -9.27 -6.49
N ASP A 262 -1.85 -8.80 -6.62
CA ASP A 262 -0.85 -9.36 -7.54
C ASP A 262 0.40 -9.84 -6.79
N GLU A 263 1.19 -8.93 -6.21
CA GLU A 263 2.42 -9.28 -5.50
C GLU A 263 2.22 -9.26 -3.97
N MET A 264 2.44 -10.42 -3.34
CA MET A 264 2.49 -10.58 -1.88
C MET A 264 3.91 -10.45 -1.31
N GLU A 265 4.85 -9.94 -2.11
CA GLU A 265 6.25 -9.72 -1.76
C GLU A 265 6.68 -8.33 -2.24
N TYR A 266 7.77 -7.80 -1.69
CA TYR A 266 8.26 -6.48 -2.06
C TYR A 266 8.76 -6.42 -3.54
N PRO A 267 8.47 -5.34 -4.29
CA PRO A 267 7.54 -4.26 -3.95
C PRO A 267 6.09 -4.74 -3.96
N PHE A 268 5.31 -4.46 -2.91
CA PHE A 268 3.92 -4.89 -2.83
C PHE A 268 3.08 -4.07 -3.81
N ARG A 269 2.48 -4.75 -4.77
CA ARG A 269 1.75 -4.14 -5.88
C ARG A 269 0.44 -4.85 -6.11
N ALA A 270 -0.55 -4.08 -6.55
CA ALA A 270 -1.83 -4.60 -6.98
C ALA A 270 -2.35 -3.83 -8.20
N PHE A 271 -3.28 -4.46 -8.91
CA PHE A 271 -3.93 -3.85 -10.06
C PHE A 271 -5.12 -3.00 -9.61
N ALA A 272 -5.07 -1.69 -9.85
CA ALA A 272 -6.13 -0.76 -9.50
C ALA A 272 -7.30 -0.86 -10.49
N LEU A 273 -8.49 -1.21 -9.98
CA LEU A 273 -9.69 -1.33 -10.82
C LEU A 273 -10.28 0.03 -11.20
N ASN A 274 -10.09 1.04 -10.35
CA ASN A 274 -10.53 2.41 -10.56
C ASN A 274 -9.66 3.38 -9.74
N GLU A 275 -9.87 4.68 -9.92
CA GLU A 275 -9.16 5.74 -9.21
C GLU A 275 -9.54 5.84 -7.72
N GLY A 276 -10.42 4.96 -7.24
CA GLY A 276 -11.16 5.11 -6.00
C GLY A 276 -12.31 6.10 -6.13
N TYR A 277 -13.20 6.10 -5.14
CA TYR A 277 -14.25 7.13 -5.05
C TYR A 277 -14.48 7.54 -3.60
N ARG A 278 -14.91 8.79 -3.45
CA ARG A 278 -15.20 9.38 -2.14
C ARG A 278 -16.64 9.08 -1.73
N ILE A 279 -16.80 8.78 -0.44
CA ILE A 279 -18.09 8.59 0.21
C ILE A 279 -18.09 9.35 1.53
N SER A 280 -19.21 10.00 1.85
CA SER A 280 -19.35 10.69 3.14
C SER A 280 -19.32 9.68 4.29
N LEU A 281 -18.79 10.12 5.43
CA LEU A 281 -18.76 9.33 6.67
C LEU A 281 -20.15 8.78 7.02
N SER A 282 -21.18 9.62 6.93
CA SER A 282 -22.57 9.26 7.22
C SER A 282 -23.13 8.17 6.32
N LYS A 283 -22.72 8.14 5.04
CA LYS A 283 -23.16 7.11 4.10
C LYS A 283 -22.36 5.82 4.28
N ALA A 284 -21.05 5.94 4.50
CA ALA A 284 -20.15 4.80 4.66
C ALA A 284 -20.30 4.07 5.99
N LEU A 285 -20.73 4.79 7.03
CA LEU A 285 -20.97 4.21 8.34
C LEU A 285 -22.42 3.81 8.55
N LEU A 286 -23.30 4.01 7.55
CA LEU A 286 -24.72 3.66 7.66
C LEU A 286 -24.87 2.17 7.98
N THR A 287 -25.64 1.88 9.02
CA THR A 287 -25.81 0.51 9.53
C THR A 287 -27.27 0.05 9.38
N LYS A 288 -27.51 -0.88 8.45
CA LYS A 288 -28.75 -1.70 8.48
C LYS A 288 -28.51 -2.94 9.33
N GLN A 289 -27.51 -3.74 8.96
CA GLN A 289 -27.04 -4.92 9.72
C GLN A 289 -25.51 -4.97 9.83
N THR A 290 -24.82 -4.37 8.87
CA THR A 290 -23.37 -4.17 8.87
C THR A 290 -23.07 -2.73 8.49
N ILE A 291 -21.84 -2.30 8.73
CA ILE A 291 -21.33 -1.01 8.28
C ILE A 291 -21.29 -1.02 6.75
N GLN A 292 -21.93 -0.04 6.12
CA GLN A 292 -22.03 0.08 4.68
C GLN A 292 -20.79 0.79 4.10
N LEU A 293 -19.66 0.09 4.03
CA LEU A 293 -18.37 0.66 3.59
C LEU A 293 -18.28 1.09 2.11
N SER A 294 -19.40 1.10 1.38
CA SER A 294 -19.44 1.40 -0.04
C SER A 294 -20.81 1.91 -0.47
N ASP A 295 -20.86 2.59 -1.62
CA ASP A 295 -22.11 3.04 -2.22
C ASP A 295 -22.51 2.10 -3.37
N PRO A 296 -23.55 1.24 -3.20
CA PRO A 296 -23.91 0.23 -4.20
C PRO A 296 -24.20 0.80 -5.59
N GLU A 297 -24.76 2.02 -5.67
CA GLU A 297 -25.06 2.66 -6.94
C GLU A 297 -23.79 3.13 -7.66
N VAL A 298 -22.80 3.65 -6.91
CA VAL A 298 -21.51 4.06 -7.46
C VAL A 298 -20.67 2.82 -7.83
N GLU A 299 -20.70 1.77 -7.02
CA GLU A 299 -20.04 0.49 -7.31
C GLU A 299 -20.55 -0.13 -8.61
N GLU A 300 -21.86 -0.13 -8.83
CA GLU A 300 -22.43 -0.66 -10.07
C GLU A 300 -22.03 0.18 -11.28
N LYS A 301 -22.10 1.51 -11.17
CA LYS A 301 -21.62 2.41 -12.23
C LYS A 301 -20.14 2.18 -12.55
N ASN A 302 -19.31 1.99 -11.53
CA ASN A 302 -17.88 1.73 -11.70
C ASN A 302 -17.63 0.38 -12.38
N ARG A 303 -18.40 -0.67 -12.05
CA ARG A 303 -18.33 -1.97 -12.73
C ARG A 303 -18.70 -1.86 -14.21
N GLU A 304 -19.79 -1.16 -14.53
CA GLU A 304 -20.20 -0.95 -15.93
C GLU A 304 -19.17 -0.12 -16.70
N LEU A 305 -18.66 0.96 -16.09
CA LEU A 305 -17.59 1.76 -16.68
C LEU A 305 -16.34 0.92 -16.97
N PHE A 306 -15.94 0.06 -16.02
CA PHE A 306 -14.79 -0.83 -16.21
C PHE A 306 -15.01 -1.82 -17.36
N LYS A 307 -16.21 -2.40 -17.49
CA LYS A 307 -16.56 -3.27 -18.63
C LYS A 307 -16.41 -2.54 -19.97
N GLU A 308 -16.85 -1.28 -20.04
CA GLU A 308 -16.70 -0.47 -21.26
C GLU A 308 -15.24 -0.14 -21.56
N ILE A 309 -14.43 0.20 -20.55
CA ILE A 309 -12.99 0.42 -20.71
C ILE A 309 -12.31 -0.85 -21.25
N VAL A 310 -12.65 -2.02 -20.71
CA VAL A 310 -12.13 -3.31 -21.18
C VAL A 310 -12.49 -3.55 -22.65
N LYS A 311 -13.76 -3.35 -23.03
CA LYS A 311 -14.21 -3.49 -24.43
C LYS A 311 -13.44 -2.55 -25.36
N GLN A 312 -13.29 -1.28 -24.96
CA GLN A 312 -12.58 -0.29 -25.75
C GLN A 312 -11.11 -0.69 -25.96
N LYS A 313 -10.40 -1.08 -24.90
CA LYS A 313 -9.01 -1.54 -24.99
C LYS A 313 -8.88 -2.77 -25.88
N ALA A 314 -9.83 -3.71 -25.83
CA ALA A 314 -9.81 -4.90 -26.67
C ALA A 314 -9.98 -4.55 -28.17
N LEU A 315 -10.86 -3.60 -28.47
CA LEU A 315 -11.02 -3.06 -29.83
C LEU A 315 -9.78 -2.34 -30.32
N GLU A 316 -9.23 -1.42 -29.52
CA GLU A 316 -8.00 -0.67 -29.85
C GLU A 316 -6.84 -1.59 -30.18
N LYS A 317 -6.69 -2.68 -29.42
CA LYS A 317 -5.62 -3.65 -29.64
C LYS A 317 -5.84 -4.49 -30.89
N THR A 318 -7.07 -4.89 -31.17
CA THR A 318 -7.45 -5.56 -32.43
C THR A 318 -7.16 -4.66 -33.63
N GLU A 319 -7.48 -3.36 -33.54
CA GLU A 319 -7.16 -2.39 -34.58
C GLU A 319 -5.66 -2.17 -34.76
N ARG A 320 -4.89 -2.10 -33.67
CA ARG A 320 -3.41 -2.02 -33.73
C ARG A 320 -2.83 -3.26 -34.41
N GLY A 321 -3.34 -4.45 -34.09
CA GLY A 321 -2.96 -5.70 -34.76
C GLY A 321 -3.26 -5.67 -36.26
N ARG A 322 -4.47 -5.21 -36.66
CA ARG A 322 -4.83 -5.06 -38.08
C ARG A 322 -3.97 -4.02 -38.80
N LYS A 323 -3.71 -2.86 -38.20
CA LYS A 323 -2.85 -1.81 -38.78
C LYS A 323 -1.39 -2.28 -38.88
N GLY A 324 -0.88 -3.01 -37.88
CA GLY A 324 0.43 -3.64 -37.91
C GLY A 324 0.54 -4.67 -39.04
N ASN A 325 -0.48 -5.51 -39.21
CA ASN A 325 -0.53 -6.49 -40.31
C ASN A 325 -0.61 -5.82 -41.68
N ILE A 326 -1.38 -4.74 -41.85
CA ILE A 326 -1.45 -3.98 -43.11
C ILE A 326 -0.11 -3.29 -43.43
N ILE A 327 0.62 -2.79 -42.43
CA ILE A 327 1.95 -2.19 -42.63
C ILE A 327 2.98 -3.29 -42.97
N GLY A 328 2.92 -4.45 -42.31
CA GLY A 328 3.75 -5.61 -42.64
C GLY A 328 3.46 -6.18 -44.04
N GLU A 329 2.19 -6.23 -44.45
CA GLU A 329 1.79 -6.65 -45.81
C GLU A 329 2.20 -5.61 -46.86
N LYS A 330 2.09 -4.31 -46.59
CA LYS A 330 2.61 -3.27 -47.50
C LYS A 330 4.13 -3.30 -47.64
N GLN A 331 4.87 -3.67 -46.58
CA GLN A 331 6.30 -3.91 -46.68
C GLN A 331 6.62 -5.19 -47.47
N ASN A 332 5.82 -6.25 -47.35
CA ASN A 332 6.00 -7.47 -48.15
C ASN A 332 5.57 -7.31 -49.63
N VAL A 333 4.59 -6.47 -49.95
CA VAL A 333 4.18 -6.18 -51.34
C VAL A 333 5.19 -5.26 -52.04
N ASN A 334 5.86 -4.35 -51.31
CA ASN A 334 6.96 -3.55 -51.87
C ASN A 334 8.31 -4.29 -52.02
N ILE A 335 8.39 -5.55 -51.58
CA ILE A 335 9.57 -6.43 -51.77
C ILE A 335 9.36 -7.38 -52.99
N SER A 336 8.21 -7.30 -53.69
CA SER A 336 7.96 -8.12 -54.89
C SER A 336 8.48 -7.53 -56.22
N SER A 337 9.13 -6.36 -56.23
CA SER A 337 9.64 -5.79 -57.48
C SER A 337 10.97 -5.04 -57.35
N HIS A 338 11.86 -5.53 -56.49
CA HIS A 338 13.29 -5.30 -56.64
C HIS A 338 13.99 -6.51 -56.06
N THR A 339 14.59 -7.33 -56.93
CA THR A 339 15.69 -8.23 -56.54
C THR A 339 16.92 -7.35 -56.44
N PRO A 340 17.39 -6.95 -55.24
CA PRO A 340 18.72 -6.41 -55.11
C PRO A 340 19.67 -7.61 -55.26
N PRO A 341 20.89 -7.42 -55.80
CA PRO A 341 21.88 -8.47 -55.72
C PRO A 341 22.04 -8.84 -54.25
N GLN A 342 21.89 -10.14 -53.93
CA GLN A 342 22.13 -10.70 -52.60
C GLN A 342 23.51 -10.27 -52.11
N LYS A 343 23.57 -9.15 -51.40
CA LYS A 343 24.55 -8.94 -50.35
C LYS A 343 23.93 -9.56 -49.11
N SER A 344 24.29 -10.81 -48.89
CA SER A 344 24.08 -11.57 -47.66
C SER A 344 24.15 -10.65 -46.44
N ARG A 345 22.99 -10.30 -45.85
CA ARG A 345 22.95 -10.00 -44.41
C ARG A 345 23.32 -11.32 -43.74
N LYS A 346 24.62 -11.49 -43.46
CA LYS A 346 25.09 -12.50 -42.53
C LYS A 346 24.44 -12.14 -41.20
N TYR A 347 23.35 -12.83 -40.85
CA TYR A 347 23.00 -13.00 -39.45
C TYR A 347 24.24 -13.57 -38.79
N PHE A 348 24.93 -12.73 -38.03
CA PHE A 348 26.10 -13.13 -37.28
C PHE A 348 25.61 -13.83 -36.02
N SER A 349 24.90 -14.95 -36.17
CA SER A 349 24.60 -15.85 -35.07
C SER A 349 25.85 -16.70 -34.82
N GLN A 350 26.95 -16.07 -34.40
CA GLN A 350 28.00 -16.81 -33.73
C GLN A 350 27.42 -17.20 -32.38
N LYS A 351 26.83 -18.40 -32.33
CA LYS A 351 26.41 -19.03 -31.09
C LYS A 351 27.67 -19.16 -30.23
N LEU A 352 27.80 -18.32 -29.21
CA LEU A 352 28.91 -18.35 -28.27
C LEU A 352 29.08 -19.79 -27.78
N SER A 353 30.31 -20.28 -27.75
CA SER A 353 30.60 -21.58 -27.17
C SER A 353 30.18 -21.60 -25.70
N ASN A 354 29.86 -22.79 -25.17
CA ASN A 354 29.46 -22.95 -23.76
C ASN A 354 30.49 -22.39 -22.75
N ASN A 355 31.75 -22.18 -23.17
CA ASN A 355 32.78 -21.55 -22.35
C ASN A 355 32.72 -20.02 -22.36
N GLU A 356 32.31 -19.41 -23.47
CA GLU A 356 32.19 -17.95 -23.60
C GLU A 356 30.93 -17.41 -22.92
N GLN A 357 29.85 -18.20 -22.89
CA GLN A 357 28.63 -17.84 -22.14
C GLN A 357 28.86 -17.71 -20.63
N ARG A 358 29.91 -18.36 -20.08
CA ARG A 358 30.27 -18.24 -18.66
C ARG A 358 30.95 -16.93 -18.31
N LEU A 359 31.38 -16.14 -19.30
CA LEU A 359 32.06 -14.87 -19.08
C LEU A 359 31.09 -13.72 -18.75
N PHE A 360 29.79 -13.90 -19.02
CA PHE A 360 28.76 -12.85 -18.89
C PHE A 360 27.50 -13.40 -18.21
N PRO A 361 27.56 -13.76 -16.91
CA PRO A 361 26.47 -14.46 -16.23
C PRO A 361 25.14 -13.69 -16.17
N LEU A 362 25.14 -12.37 -16.34
CA LEU A 362 23.94 -11.53 -16.34
C LEU A 362 23.43 -11.19 -17.75
N LEU A 363 24.09 -11.66 -18.81
CA LEU A 363 23.68 -11.45 -20.20
C LEU A 363 23.21 -12.77 -20.80
N ASP A 364 21.90 -13.01 -20.75
CA ASP A 364 21.29 -14.12 -21.49
C ASP A 364 21.32 -13.88 -23.01
N GLU A 365 20.93 -14.88 -23.78
CA GLU A 365 20.93 -14.81 -25.26
C GLU A 365 20.06 -13.65 -25.79
N PHE A 366 18.97 -13.31 -25.08
CA PHE A 366 18.10 -12.22 -25.46
C PHE A 366 18.80 -10.86 -25.28
N LEU A 367 19.41 -10.62 -24.12
CA LEU A 367 20.14 -9.39 -23.83
C LEU A 367 21.37 -9.22 -24.72
N GLN A 368 22.07 -10.30 -25.07
CA GLN A 368 23.18 -10.26 -26.02
C GLN A 368 22.71 -9.81 -27.41
N ASN A 369 21.58 -10.34 -27.89
CA ASN A 369 20.99 -9.91 -29.16
C ASN A 369 20.57 -8.43 -29.12
N ALA A 370 19.99 -7.97 -28.01
CA ALA A 370 19.64 -6.56 -27.82
C ALA A 370 20.88 -5.66 -27.86
N ILE A 371 22.02 -6.09 -27.30
CA ILE A 371 23.29 -5.38 -27.42
C ILE A 371 23.75 -5.31 -28.88
N PHE A 372 23.65 -6.40 -29.65
CA PHE A 372 24.01 -6.39 -31.06
C PHE A 372 23.16 -5.42 -31.88
N ASP A 373 21.84 -5.43 -31.67
CA ASP A 373 20.92 -4.51 -32.35
C ASP A 373 21.24 -3.06 -32.00
N TYR A 374 21.50 -2.78 -30.72
CA TYR A 374 21.90 -1.46 -30.26
C TYR A 374 23.21 -1.00 -30.92
N VAL A 375 24.24 -1.86 -30.92
CA VAL A 375 25.56 -1.61 -31.53
C VAL A 375 25.44 -1.32 -33.03
N GLN A 376 24.56 -2.02 -33.76
CA GLN A 376 24.35 -1.78 -35.19
C GLN A 376 23.62 -0.46 -35.47
N SER A 377 22.81 0.01 -34.53
CA SER A 377 22.01 1.23 -34.67
C SER A 377 22.73 2.51 -34.24
N ALA A 378 23.79 2.41 -33.42
CA ALA A 378 24.46 3.55 -32.81
C ALA A 378 25.89 3.74 -33.34
N SER A 379 26.24 4.96 -33.76
CA SER A 379 27.60 5.29 -34.19
C SER A 379 28.58 5.46 -33.02
N ILE A 380 28.07 5.80 -31.83
CA ILE A 380 28.81 5.94 -30.58
C ILE A 380 28.05 5.20 -29.48
N ILE A 381 28.74 4.29 -28.79
CA ILE A 381 28.18 3.39 -27.78
C ILE A 381 28.84 3.69 -26.45
N SER A 382 28.06 4.15 -25.48
CA SER A 382 28.49 4.29 -24.08
C SER A 382 28.01 3.06 -23.30
N ALA A 383 28.92 2.38 -22.59
CA ALA A 383 28.57 1.22 -21.77
C ALA A 383 27.55 1.58 -20.69
N SER A 384 27.63 2.78 -20.12
CA SER A 384 26.66 3.26 -19.12
C SER A 384 25.27 3.50 -19.71
N ASN A 385 25.18 4.10 -20.90
CA ASN A 385 23.91 4.31 -21.60
C ASN A 385 23.31 2.99 -22.08
N LEU A 386 24.13 2.08 -22.60
CA LEU A 386 23.69 0.76 -23.01
C LEU A 386 23.16 -0.04 -21.81
N SER A 387 23.83 0.02 -20.66
CA SER A 387 23.35 -0.64 -19.43
C SER A 387 21.97 -0.10 -19.01
N ARG A 388 21.76 1.22 -19.13
CA ARG A 388 20.46 1.84 -18.85
C ARG A 388 19.39 1.41 -19.87
N TYR A 389 19.74 1.34 -21.15
CA TYR A 389 18.86 0.84 -22.20
C TYR A 389 18.42 -0.61 -21.92
N LEU A 390 19.36 -1.49 -21.57
CA LEU A 390 19.03 -2.89 -21.29
C LEU A 390 18.09 -3.05 -20.09
N VAL A 391 18.27 -2.24 -19.04
CA VAL A 391 17.39 -2.27 -17.86
C VAL A 391 16.02 -1.69 -18.18
N ASN A 392 15.97 -0.53 -18.85
CA ASN A 392 14.72 0.19 -19.07
C ASN A 392 13.88 -0.43 -20.20
N GLU A 393 14.52 -0.88 -21.28
CA GLU A 393 13.86 -1.27 -22.53
C GLU A 393 13.93 -2.78 -22.81
N CYS A 394 14.88 -3.50 -22.20
CA CYS A 394 15.10 -4.93 -22.47
C CYS A 394 14.88 -5.84 -21.24
N GLY A 395 14.42 -5.30 -20.11
CA GLY A 395 14.09 -6.10 -18.94
C GLY A 395 15.28 -6.70 -18.19
N ALA A 396 16.48 -6.13 -18.34
CA ALA A 396 17.65 -6.56 -17.58
C ALA A 396 17.51 -6.27 -16.07
N PRO A 397 18.20 -7.03 -15.18
CA PRO A 397 18.15 -6.79 -13.74
C PRO A 397 18.52 -5.35 -13.35
N SER A 398 17.65 -4.70 -12.59
CA SER A 398 17.78 -3.30 -12.17
C SER A 398 18.62 -3.10 -10.89
N GLU A 399 19.24 -4.17 -10.37
CA GLU A 399 20.08 -4.11 -9.18
C GLU A 399 21.24 -3.14 -9.36
N THR A 400 21.51 -2.31 -8.35
CA THR A 400 22.62 -1.35 -8.38
C THR A 400 23.67 -1.63 -7.31
N PHE A 401 24.91 -1.20 -7.57
CA PHE A 401 25.93 -1.05 -6.53
C PHE A 401 25.63 0.17 -5.66
N SER A 402 26.31 0.30 -4.52
CA SER A 402 26.23 1.48 -3.64
C SER A 402 26.61 2.80 -4.35
N THR A 403 27.29 2.71 -5.49
CA THR A 403 27.64 3.85 -6.37
C THR A 403 26.50 4.29 -7.28
N GLY A 404 25.34 3.61 -7.27
CA GLY A 404 24.18 3.88 -8.11
C GLY A 404 24.25 3.29 -9.53
N ARG A 405 25.29 2.53 -9.86
CA ARG A 405 25.42 1.86 -11.17
C ARG A 405 24.78 0.49 -11.18
N PHE A 406 24.17 0.11 -12.29
CA PHE A 406 23.62 -1.23 -12.47
C PHE A 406 24.69 -2.31 -12.37
N LYS A 407 24.38 -3.43 -11.71
CA LYS A 407 25.30 -4.56 -11.56
C LYS A 407 25.65 -5.21 -12.90
N ILE A 408 24.73 -5.15 -13.87
CA ILE A 408 24.94 -5.64 -15.24
C ILE A 408 26.02 -4.86 -16.01
N TYR A 409 26.40 -3.67 -15.55
CA TYR A 409 27.39 -2.81 -16.22
C TYR A 409 28.74 -3.51 -16.42
N SER A 410 29.16 -4.36 -15.47
CA SER A 410 30.41 -5.13 -15.60
C SER A 410 30.35 -6.09 -16.79
N ASP A 411 29.25 -6.82 -16.92
CA ASP A 411 29.06 -7.80 -17.99
C ASP A 411 28.88 -7.12 -19.34
N VAL A 412 28.20 -5.97 -19.39
CA VAL A 412 28.09 -5.13 -20.58
C VAL A 412 29.47 -4.64 -21.04
N CYS A 413 30.32 -4.17 -20.12
CA CYS A 413 31.67 -3.75 -20.48
C CYS A 413 32.50 -4.90 -21.05
N ASN A 414 32.45 -6.07 -20.39
CA ASN A 414 33.20 -7.24 -20.84
C ASN A 414 32.70 -7.73 -22.20
N PHE A 415 31.38 -7.66 -22.45
CA PHE A 415 30.80 -8.06 -23.74
C PHE A 415 31.16 -7.09 -24.85
N LEU A 416 31.13 -5.78 -24.60
CA LEU A 416 31.59 -4.78 -25.57
C LEU A 416 33.10 -4.90 -25.86
N ASP A 417 33.92 -5.22 -24.85
CA ASP A 417 35.33 -5.54 -25.07
C ASP A 417 35.49 -6.76 -25.97
N TYR A 418 34.71 -7.82 -25.76
CA TYR A 418 34.69 -8.99 -26.63
C TYR A 418 34.32 -8.61 -28.07
N LEU A 419 33.28 -7.80 -28.28
CA LEU A 419 32.91 -7.32 -29.62
C LEU A 419 34.02 -6.48 -30.26
N ALA A 420 34.74 -5.70 -29.46
CA ALA A 420 35.89 -4.92 -29.93
C ALA A 420 37.06 -5.82 -30.33
N GLU A 421 37.34 -6.88 -29.57
CA GLU A 421 38.34 -7.90 -29.91
C GLU A 421 37.99 -8.66 -31.20
N GLN A 422 36.70 -8.89 -31.46
CA GLN A 422 36.21 -9.46 -32.72
C GLN A 422 36.23 -8.46 -33.89
N GLY A 423 36.64 -7.20 -33.65
CA GLY A 423 36.69 -6.15 -34.67
C GLY A 423 35.33 -5.62 -35.12
N ILE A 424 34.26 -5.89 -34.37
CA ILE A 424 32.88 -5.45 -34.68
C ILE A 424 32.70 -3.98 -34.33
N ILE A 425 33.34 -3.53 -33.26
CA ILE A 425 33.40 -2.14 -32.80
C ILE A 425 34.83 -1.79 -32.42
N GLN A 426 35.12 -0.50 -32.22
CA GLN A 426 36.41 -0.02 -31.74
C GLN A 426 36.23 0.70 -30.41
N LEU A 427 37.06 0.38 -29.42
CA LEU A 427 37.14 1.16 -28.19
C LEU A 427 37.77 2.54 -28.49
N LEU A 428 36.98 3.60 -28.33
CA LEU A 428 37.41 4.98 -28.60
C LEU A 428 38.00 5.65 -27.36
N ARG A 429 37.40 5.42 -26.19
CA ARG A 429 37.80 6.08 -24.93
C ARG A 429 37.47 5.22 -23.72
N LYS A 430 38.41 5.18 -22.77
CA LYS A 430 38.25 4.52 -21.46
C LYS A 430 38.44 5.54 -20.36
N ASP A 431 37.34 6.03 -19.79
CA ASP A 431 37.36 7.03 -18.72
C ASP A 431 37.53 6.39 -17.34
N GLY A 432 38.61 5.62 -17.17
CA GLY A 432 38.93 4.92 -15.93
C GLY A 432 37.79 3.99 -15.49
N VAL A 433 37.24 4.24 -14.30
CA VAL A 433 36.08 3.49 -13.79
C VAL A 433 34.77 4.05 -14.32
N ASN A 434 34.73 5.25 -14.91
CA ASN A 434 33.48 6.00 -15.13
C ASN A 434 32.61 5.52 -16.29
N ASP A 435 33.19 5.38 -17.46
CA ASP A 435 32.49 4.86 -18.64
C ASP A 435 33.49 4.32 -19.67
N ARG A 436 32.99 3.50 -20.59
CA ARG A 436 33.71 3.05 -21.78
C ARG A 436 32.92 3.44 -23.01
N ILE A 437 33.58 4.09 -23.96
CA ILE A 437 32.97 4.58 -25.18
C ILE A 437 33.57 3.84 -26.36
N TYR A 438 32.70 3.21 -27.15
CA TYR A 438 33.01 2.48 -28.35
C TYR A 438 32.40 3.19 -29.57
N GLY A 439 32.92 2.92 -30.76
CA GLY A 439 32.38 3.37 -32.03
C GLY A 439 32.29 2.23 -33.01
N SER A 440 31.45 2.38 -34.03
CA SER A 440 31.44 1.47 -35.18
C SER A 440 32.78 1.55 -35.92
N CYS A 441 33.33 0.39 -36.30
CA CYS A 441 34.52 0.30 -37.15
C CYS A 441 34.28 0.84 -38.57
#